data_AF-A0A353YZI2-F1
#
_entry.id   AF-A0A353YZI2-F1
#
_cell.length_a   1.000
_cell.length_b   1.000
_cell.length_c   1.000
_cell.angle_alpha   90.00
_cell.angle_beta   90.00
_cell.angle_gamma   90.00
#
_symmetry.space_group_name_H-M   'P 1'
#
loop_
_entity.id
_entity.type
_entity.pdbx_description
1 polymer ?
#
loop_
_entity_poly.entity_id
_entity_poly.type
_entity_poly.pdbx_seq_one_letter_code
_entity_poly.pdbx_strand_id
1 'polypeptide(L)'
;ILGGINLQQLDRLRITIKISRTDTQNPLHSIRHTLDLYHSDYLEKFINKAAEQLETGTTVLKRTIAELTDQIEKYRLGKLESLKEQKPKERQLTSGGYKKAVSYLGQPNLMARTNEDIGRTGMIGEVDNRLLMYLVFTSRLREQPLHIISLGASGTGKTYLQEKVSELIPEHHKLEITILSENAFYYFGQQELKNKLVLIEDMDGAENVLYPLRELQSKKRISKTIPIKDSKGNLKTITLKVEGPICLAGTTTKEKLYEDNANRSLLIYLDSSKQHKEHIMNYQRKLSAGKIATKQEKQLIEFFKDMQTILKPVKVRNPFAEYLVIPEHVFKPLRTNSHYLAFIETITFYHQYQRELETDLSTGERYIETTLEDIEWANKLLKDILLAKADELPRAVRDFLERLKRWMHSNGKEIFYSKEIREEFRITSSSCNRYILELLRNNYIKITGGNKYRQGFEYQVVKLNEYKELKQNIKTALDEALENIKKQCLSIPTVSQNRNGILKLNGASALSAVSQ
;
A
#
# COMPACT_ATOMS: atom_id res chain seq x y z
N ILE A 1 35.07 -20.70 -17.88
CA ILE A 1 34.31 -19.55 -18.43
C ILE A 1 34.81 -18.30 -17.72
N LEU A 2 35.19 -17.26 -18.46
CA LEU A 2 35.71 -16.00 -17.89
C LEU A 2 34.58 -14.96 -17.91
N GLY A 3 34.45 -14.16 -16.85
CA GLY A 3 33.48 -13.05 -16.79
C GLY A 3 32.03 -13.42 -16.40
N GLY A 4 31.76 -14.67 -16.01
CA GLY A 4 30.43 -15.10 -15.57
C GLY A 4 29.47 -15.47 -16.71
N ILE A 5 28.22 -15.82 -16.35
CA ILE A 5 27.16 -16.23 -17.28
C ILE A 5 25.98 -15.26 -17.10
N ASN A 6 25.52 -14.62 -18.18
CA ASN A 6 24.34 -13.76 -18.15
C ASN A 6 23.08 -14.61 -17.89
N LEU A 7 22.27 -14.25 -16.90
CA LEU A 7 21.05 -14.96 -16.51
C LEU A 7 19.75 -14.26 -16.97
N GLN A 8 19.82 -13.04 -17.49
CA GLN A 8 18.65 -12.20 -17.80
C GLN A 8 18.20 -12.30 -19.26
N GLN A 9 19.14 -12.44 -20.19
CA GLN A 9 18.86 -12.59 -21.62
C GLN A 9 18.97 -14.07 -22.00
N LEU A 10 17.82 -14.72 -22.19
CA LEU A 10 17.73 -16.14 -22.56
C LEU A 10 17.82 -16.37 -24.07
N ASP A 11 17.62 -15.32 -24.87
CA ASP A 11 17.71 -15.35 -26.33
C ASP A 11 19.14 -15.35 -26.86
N ARG A 12 20.13 -15.09 -26.00
CA ARG A 12 21.56 -15.04 -26.34
C ARG A 12 22.42 -15.72 -25.29
N LEU A 13 23.50 -16.38 -25.72
CA LEU A 13 24.48 -17.02 -24.83
C LEU A 13 25.88 -16.47 -25.12
N ARG A 14 26.03 -15.16 -24.91
CA ARG A 14 27.32 -14.48 -25.05
C ARG A 14 28.20 -14.75 -23.83
N ILE A 15 29.33 -15.42 -24.06
CA ILE A 15 30.30 -15.79 -23.03
C ILE A 15 31.73 -15.61 -23.52
N THR A 16 32.67 -15.47 -22.58
CA THR A 16 34.10 -15.54 -22.87
C THR A 16 34.64 -16.92 -22.48
N ILE A 17 35.10 -17.68 -23.47
CA ILE A 17 35.62 -19.04 -23.29
C ILE A 17 37.15 -19.01 -23.39
N LYS A 18 37.81 -19.80 -22.55
CA LYS A 18 39.21 -20.19 -22.70
C LYS A 18 39.23 -21.70 -22.94
N ILE A 19 39.79 -22.12 -24.06
CA ILE A 19 40.04 -23.54 -24.37
C ILE A 19 41.56 -23.73 -24.40
N SER A 20 42.06 -24.77 -23.77
CA SER A 20 43.49 -25.12 -23.78
C SER A 20 43.68 -26.62 -23.81
N ARG A 21 44.68 -27.09 -24.55
CA ARG A 21 45.16 -28.48 -24.47
C ARG A 21 45.90 -28.69 -23.16
N THR A 22 45.70 -29.84 -22.53
CA THR A 22 46.31 -30.21 -21.24
C THR A 22 47.46 -31.21 -21.37
N ASP A 23 47.53 -31.91 -22.50
CA ASP A 23 48.58 -32.87 -22.87
C ASP A 23 49.88 -32.17 -23.28
N THR A 24 49.81 -30.91 -23.69
CA THR A 24 50.97 -30.09 -24.05
C THR A 24 51.14 -28.93 -23.08
N GLN A 25 52.34 -28.74 -22.54
CA GLN A 25 52.68 -27.53 -21.76
C GLN A 25 52.96 -26.29 -22.65
N ASN A 26 52.55 -26.31 -23.92
CA ASN A 26 52.75 -25.19 -24.83
C ASN A 26 51.71 -24.07 -24.57
N PRO A 27 52.13 -22.86 -24.15
CA PRO A 27 51.20 -21.75 -23.92
C PRO A 27 50.44 -21.30 -25.17
N LEU A 28 50.96 -21.60 -26.37
CA LEU A 28 50.32 -21.30 -27.65
C LEU A 28 49.09 -22.18 -27.94
N HIS A 29 48.98 -23.35 -27.29
CA HIS A 29 47.81 -24.23 -27.36
C HIS A 29 46.70 -23.77 -26.41
N SER A 30 46.42 -22.47 -26.42
CA SER A 30 45.30 -21.89 -25.71
C SER A 30 44.66 -20.76 -26.51
N ILE A 31 43.34 -20.78 -26.61
CA ILE A 31 42.56 -19.75 -27.28
C ILE A 31 41.57 -19.13 -26.30
N ARG A 32 41.47 -17.80 -26.34
CA ARG A 32 40.47 -17.02 -25.59
C ARG A 32 39.61 -16.26 -26.58
N HIS A 33 38.30 -16.40 -26.49
CA HIS A 33 37.38 -15.69 -27.38
C HIS A 33 36.06 -15.39 -26.70
N THR A 34 35.47 -14.25 -27.03
CA THR A 34 34.09 -13.91 -26.67
C THR A 34 33.19 -14.22 -27.84
N LEU A 35 32.19 -15.08 -27.65
CA LEU A 35 31.24 -15.46 -28.69
C LEU A 35 29.86 -15.70 -28.11
N ASP A 36 28.85 -15.64 -28.97
CA ASP A 36 27.50 -16.09 -28.67
C ASP A 36 27.36 -17.54 -29.12
N LEU A 37 27.16 -18.46 -28.17
CA LEU A 37 27.03 -19.89 -28.44
C LEU A 37 25.79 -20.23 -29.28
N TYR A 38 24.80 -19.34 -29.35
CA TYR A 38 23.59 -19.54 -30.17
C TYR A 38 23.75 -19.06 -31.61
N HIS A 39 24.88 -18.45 -31.97
CA HIS A 39 25.12 -17.98 -33.32
C HIS A 39 25.99 -18.98 -34.11
N SER A 40 25.35 -19.83 -34.92
CA SER A 40 25.98 -20.92 -35.69
C SER A 40 27.21 -20.50 -36.48
N ASP A 41 27.14 -19.40 -37.23
CA ASP A 41 28.21 -19.01 -38.16
C ASP A 41 29.48 -18.54 -37.42
N TYR A 42 29.32 -17.83 -36.30
CA TYR A 42 30.45 -17.42 -35.48
C TYR A 42 31.02 -18.61 -34.70
N LEU A 43 30.16 -19.55 -34.29
CA LEU A 43 30.58 -20.78 -33.63
C LEU A 43 31.45 -21.64 -34.56
N GLU A 44 31.04 -21.82 -35.81
CA GLU A 44 31.79 -22.59 -36.79
C GLU A 44 33.15 -21.95 -37.12
N LYS A 45 33.17 -20.62 -37.32
CA LYS A 45 34.43 -19.87 -37.50
C LYS A 45 35.37 -20.02 -36.30
N PHE A 46 34.82 -19.96 -35.09
CA PHE A 46 35.59 -20.16 -33.87
C PHE A 46 36.13 -21.59 -33.76
N ILE A 47 35.32 -22.60 -34.09
CA ILE A 47 35.72 -24.02 -34.07
C ILE A 47 36.88 -24.27 -35.03
N ASN A 48 36.81 -23.75 -36.25
CA ASN A 48 37.88 -23.92 -37.23
C ASN A 48 39.17 -23.26 -36.76
N LYS A 49 39.08 -22.02 -36.26
CA LYS A 49 40.24 -21.30 -35.70
C LYS A 49 40.83 -22.01 -34.47
N ALA A 50 39.98 -22.55 -33.59
CA ALA A 50 40.42 -23.29 -32.42
C ALA A 50 41.01 -24.66 -32.80
N ALA A 51 40.50 -25.32 -33.83
CA ALA A 51 41.01 -26.59 -34.34
C ALA A 51 42.44 -26.44 -34.86
N GLU A 52 42.68 -25.40 -35.66
CA GLU A 52 44.01 -25.05 -36.18
C GLU A 52 44.97 -24.73 -35.03
N GLN A 53 44.59 -23.83 -34.12
CA GLN A 53 45.49 -23.37 -33.05
C GLN A 53 45.78 -24.43 -31.99
N LEU A 54 44.84 -25.34 -31.73
CA LEU A 54 45.00 -26.42 -30.75
C LEU A 54 45.51 -27.72 -31.39
N GLU A 55 45.69 -27.74 -32.71
CA GLU A 55 46.06 -28.91 -33.51
C GLU A 55 45.16 -30.11 -33.19
N THR A 56 43.84 -29.89 -33.21
CA THR A 56 42.85 -30.90 -32.83
C THR A 56 41.73 -31.02 -33.86
N GLY A 57 41.04 -32.15 -33.88
CA GLY A 57 39.94 -32.39 -34.80
C GLY A 57 38.75 -31.48 -34.53
N THR A 58 38.16 -30.91 -35.59
CA THR A 58 36.95 -30.09 -35.51
C THR A 58 35.77 -30.85 -34.88
N THR A 59 35.67 -32.17 -35.09
CA THR A 59 34.65 -33.04 -34.49
C THR A 59 34.72 -33.07 -32.97
N VAL A 60 35.93 -33.10 -32.41
CA VAL A 60 36.17 -33.10 -30.96
C VAL A 60 35.72 -31.76 -30.37
N LEU A 61 36.10 -30.64 -30.99
CA LEU A 61 35.69 -29.31 -30.55
C LEU A 61 34.19 -29.07 -30.68
N LYS A 62 33.55 -29.54 -31.76
CA LYS A 62 32.09 -29.49 -31.94
C LYS A 62 31.38 -30.17 -30.77
N ARG A 63 31.82 -31.38 -30.42
CA ARG A 63 31.26 -32.13 -29.30
C ARG A 63 31.47 -31.42 -27.96
N THR A 64 32.70 -30.98 -27.67
CA THR A 64 33.02 -30.28 -26.42
C THR A 64 32.21 -28.99 -26.25
N ILE A 65 32.02 -28.23 -27.33
CA ILE A 65 31.24 -26.98 -27.29
C ILE A 65 29.74 -27.26 -27.13
N ALA A 66 29.22 -28.32 -27.75
CA ALA A 66 27.84 -28.75 -27.54
C ALA A 66 27.60 -29.17 -26.08
N GLU A 67 28.48 -30.01 -25.52
CA GLU A 67 28.42 -30.43 -24.11
C GLU A 67 28.53 -29.23 -23.15
N LEU A 68 29.40 -28.27 -23.44
CA LEU A 68 29.51 -27.02 -22.68
C LEU A 68 28.22 -26.19 -22.75
N THR A 69 27.60 -26.11 -23.92
CA THR A 69 26.34 -25.37 -24.13
C THR A 69 25.23 -25.96 -23.27
N ASP A 70 25.04 -27.28 -23.31
CA ASP A 70 24.07 -28.00 -22.49
C ASP A 70 24.31 -27.79 -20.98
N GLN A 71 25.56 -27.81 -20.53
CA GLN A 71 25.90 -27.58 -19.13
C GLN A 71 25.56 -26.15 -18.69
N ILE A 72 25.82 -25.15 -19.55
CA ILE A 72 25.50 -23.75 -19.25
C ILE A 72 23.99 -23.53 -19.25
N GLU A 73 23.24 -24.17 -20.14
CA GLU A 73 21.78 -24.12 -20.15
C GLU A 73 21.18 -24.72 -18.88
N LYS A 74 21.64 -25.91 -18.48
CA LYS A 74 21.26 -26.54 -17.20
C LYS A 74 21.60 -25.65 -16.02
N TYR A 75 22.78 -25.02 -16.03
CA TYR A 75 23.18 -24.06 -14.98
C TYR A 75 22.29 -22.81 -14.97
N ARG A 76 21.96 -22.23 -16.13
CA ARG A 76 21.05 -21.07 -16.25
C ARG A 76 19.67 -21.40 -15.73
N LEU A 77 19.11 -22.55 -16.13
CA LEU A 77 17.82 -23.04 -15.67
C LEU A 77 17.82 -23.28 -14.15
N GLY A 78 18.81 -24.03 -13.64
CA GLY A 78 18.93 -24.30 -12.20
C GLY A 78 19.16 -23.02 -11.38
N LYS A 79 19.92 -22.05 -11.91
CA LYS A 79 20.09 -20.75 -11.25
C LYS A 79 18.83 -19.92 -11.29
N LEU A 80 18.09 -19.88 -12.40
CA LEU A 80 16.78 -19.22 -12.49
C LEU A 80 15.76 -19.86 -11.54
N GLU A 81 15.77 -21.18 -11.39
CA GLU A 81 14.94 -21.88 -10.40
C GLU A 81 15.37 -21.59 -8.96
N SER A 82 16.68 -21.46 -8.70
CA SER A 82 17.18 -21.06 -7.38
C SER A 82 16.96 -19.56 -7.07
N LEU A 83 16.90 -18.72 -8.11
CA LEU A 83 16.62 -17.28 -8.08
C LEU A 83 15.12 -16.96 -8.08
N LYS A 84 14.25 -17.95 -8.31
CA LYS A 84 12.88 -17.94 -7.78
C LYS A 84 12.96 -18.09 -6.26
N GLU A 85 13.72 -17.20 -5.62
CA GLU A 85 13.90 -17.13 -4.18
C GLU A 85 12.56 -17.38 -3.50
N GLN A 86 12.64 -18.23 -2.49
CA GLN A 86 11.56 -18.81 -1.73
C GLN A 86 10.44 -17.79 -1.51
N LYS A 87 9.42 -17.83 -2.37
CA LYS A 87 8.18 -17.06 -2.13
C LYS A 87 7.83 -17.31 -0.66
N PRO A 88 7.60 -16.25 0.14
CA PRO A 88 7.40 -16.43 1.57
C PRO A 88 6.31 -17.48 1.76
N LYS A 89 6.64 -18.57 2.46
CA LYS A 89 5.69 -19.67 2.65
C LYS A 89 4.45 -19.12 3.32
N GLU A 90 3.28 -19.61 2.90
CA GLU A 90 2.02 -19.26 3.55
C GLU A 90 2.13 -19.53 5.05
N ARG A 91 1.62 -18.60 5.84
CA ARG A 91 1.67 -18.69 7.30
C ARG A 91 0.73 -19.80 7.74
N GLN A 92 1.26 -20.91 8.23
CA GLN A 92 0.45 -22.00 8.79
C GLN A 92 0.24 -21.76 10.28
N LEU A 93 -1.02 -21.64 10.70
CA LEU A 93 -1.35 -21.52 12.12
C LEU A 93 -1.41 -22.88 12.81
N THR A 94 -0.97 -22.90 14.06
CA THR A 94 -1.28 -24.00 14.97
C THR A 94 -2.77 -23.96 15.35
N SER A 95 -3.34 -25.11 15.72
CA SER A 95 -4.73 -25.21 16.20
C SER A 95 -5.00 -24.29 17.40
N GLY A 96 -4.01 -24.10 18.29
CA GLY A 96 -4.07 -23.17 19.40
C GLY A 96 -4.08 -21.70 18.96
N GLY A 97 -3.22 -21.32 18.01
CA GLY A 97 -3.17 -19.96 17.44
C GLY A 97 -4.48 -19.59 16.75
N TYR A 98 -5.02 -20.53 15.96
CA TYR A 98 -6.31 -20.36 15.29
C TYR A 98 -7.45 -20.09 16.29
N LYS A 99 -7.58 -20.90 17.36
CA LYS A 99 -8.61 -20.71 18.39
C LYS A 99 -8.48 -19.36 19.11
N LYS A 100 -7.25 -18.94 19.43
CA LYS A 100 -6.99 -17.63 20.07
C LYS A 100 -7.40 -16.47 19.16
N ALA A 101 -7.04 -16.52 17.88
CA ALA A 101 -7.38 -15.49 16.91
C ALA A 101 -8.90 -15.38 16.70
N VAL A 102 -9.60 -16.51 16.52
CA VAL A 102 -11.07 -16.54 16.43
C VAL A 102 -11.70 -16.00 17.71
N SER A 103 -11.22 -16.43 18.89
CA SER A 103 -11.73 -15.94 20.17
C SER A 103 -11.55 -14.43 20.33
N TYR A 104 -10.44 -13.85 19.86
CA TYR A 104 -10.23 -12.41 19.93
C TYR A 104 -11.19 -11.67 19.00
N LEU A 105 -11.28 -12.09 17.74
CA LEU A 105 -12.16 -11.49 16.74
C LEU A 105 -13.65 -11.62 17.10
N GLY A 106 -14.04 -12.66 17.83
CA GLY A 106 -15.42 -12.90 18.27
C GLY A 106 -15.86 -12.10 19.52
N GLN A 107 -14.95 -11.42 20.22
CA GLN A 107 -15.27 -10.71 21.47
C GLN A 107 -15.71 -9.25 21.24
N PRO A 108 -16.61 -8.69 22.07
CA PRO A 108 -17.15 -7.34 21.89
C PRO A 108 -16.09 -6.24 21.93
N ASN A 109 -16.45 -5.02 21.50
CA ASN A 109 -15.56 -3.86 21.42
C ASN A 109 -14.29 -4.13 20.58
N LEU A 110 -14.43 -4.90 19.49
CA LEU A 110 -13.30 -5.35 18.68
C LEU A 110 -12.44 -4.19 18.20
N MET A 111 -13.06 -3.16 17.62
CA MET A 111 -12.36 -1.98 17.11
C MET A 111 -11.52 -1.26 18.16
N ALA A 112 -12.07 -1.05 19.36
CA ALA A 112 -11.35 -0.38 20.45
C ALA A 112 -10.16 -1.21 20.94
N ARG A 113 -10.34 -2.53 21.12
CA ARG A 113 -9.28 -3.44 21.57
C ARG A 113 -8.20 -3.58 20.51
N THR A 114 -8.58 -3.76 19.26
CA THR A 114 -7.66 -3.77 18.11
C THR A 114 -6.82 -2.50 18.10
N ASN A 115 -7.44 -1.33 18.27
CA ASN A 115 -6.70 -0.07 18.27
C ASN A 115 -5.74 0.05 19.46
N GLU A 116 -6.17 -0.32 20.67
CA GLU A 116 -5.32 -0.32 21.86
C GLU A 116 -4.11 -1.24 21.68
N ASP A 117 -4.34 -2.46 21.17
CA ASP A 117 -3.31 -3.45 20.94
C ASP A 117 -2.35 -3.06 19.81
N ILE A 118 -2.81 -2.39 18.74
CA ILE A 118 -1.91 -1.76 17.75
C ILE A 118 -0.99 -0.73 18.45
N GLY A 119 -1.50 0.00 19.44
CA GLY A 119 -0.65 0.90 20.22
C GLY A 119 0.43 0.18 21.04
N ARG A 120 0.11 -1.02 21.53
CA ARG A 120 1.02 -1.88 22.30
C ARG A 120 2.03 -2.63 21.43
N THR A 121 1.94 -2.59 20.10
CA THR A 121 3.01 -3.11 19.21
C THR A 121 4.16 -2.12 19.03
N GLY A 122 4.11 -0.96 19.68
CA GLY A 122 5.10 0.11 19.57
C GLY A 122 4.69 1.23 18.61
N MET A 123 3.47 1.20 18.05
CA MET A 123 2.92 2.32 17.29
C MET A 123 2.40 3.41 18.24
N ILE A 124 3.19 4.46 18.44
CA ILE A 124 2.86 5.56 19.36
C ILE A 124 2.08 6.67 18.66
N GLY A 125 0.94 7.06 19.25
CA GLY A 125 0.08 8.11 18.72
C GLY A 125 -0.72 7.66 17.49
N GLU A 126 -1.08 8.60 16.62
CA GLU A 126 -1.85 8.35 15.38
C GLU A 126 -3.06 7.43 15.59
N VAL A 127 -3.80 7.63 16.69
CA VAL A 127 -4.76 6.65 17.21
C VAL A 127 -5.84 6.28 16.19
N ASP A 128 -6.37 7.26 15.46
CA ASP A 128 -7.37 7.00 14.42
C ASP A 128 -6.69 6.54 13.12
N ASN A 129 -5.59 7.19 12.72
CA ASN A 129 -4.85 6.88 11.49
C ASN A 129 -4.29 5.45 11.45
N ARG A 130 -3.78 4.92 12.58
CA ARG A 130 -3.23 3.56 12.65
C ARG A 130 -4.32 2.48 12.51
N LEU A 131 -5.49 2.71 13.11
CA LEU A 131 -6.63 1.79 12.99
C LEU A 131 -7.20 1.85 11.57
N LEU A 132 -7.38 3.05 11.02
CA LEU A 132 -7.83 3.25 9.65
C LEU A 132 -6.89 2.55 8.67
N MET A 133 -5.58 2.75 8.79
CA MET A 133 -4.59 2.12 7.92
C MET A 133 -4.62 0.59 8.03
N TYR A 134 -4.73 0.04 9.24
CA TYR A 134 -4.84 -1.41 9.45
C TYR A 134 -6.09 -2.00 8.76
N LEU A 135 -7.24 -1.32 8.86
CA LEU A 135 -8.47 -1.73 8.16
C LEU A 135 -8.33 -1.63 6.64
N VAL A 136 -7.73 -0.56 6.13
CA VAL A 136 -7.46 -0.43 4.69
C VAL A 136 -6.55 -1.57 4.22
N PHE A 137 -5.51 -1.92 4.96
CA PHE A 137 -4.66 -3.07 4.61
C PHE A 137 -5.44 -4.39 4.61
N THR A 138 -6.39 -4.52 5.54
CA THR A 138 -7.29 -5.69 5.63
C THR A 138 -8.23 -5.79 4.43
N SER A 139 -8.64 -4.67 3.85
CA SER A 139 -9.52 -4.61 2.67
C SER A 139 -8.95 -5.33 1.43
N ARG A 140 -7.64 -5.62 1.38
CA ARG A 140 -7.01 -6.43 0.31
C ARG A 140 -7.64 -7.80 0.12
N LEU A 141 -8.32 -8.32 1.15
CA LEU A 141 -9.02 -9.62 1.12
C LEU A 141 -10.45 -9.51 0.59
N ARG A 142 -10.94 -8.28 0.33
CA ARG A 142 -12.26 -8.01 -0.23
C ARG A 142 -12.19 -7.87 -1.74
N GLU A 143 -13.35 -7.95 -2.39
CA GLU A 143 -13.47 -7.74 -3.83
C GLU A 143 -13.11 -6.32 -4.26
N GLN A 144 -13.42 -5.32 -3.43
CA GLN A 144 -13.10 -3.92 -3.64
C GLN A 144 -12.17 -3.42 -2.51
N PRO A 145 -10.85 -3.63 -2.63
CA PRO A 145 -9.93 -3.06 -1.67
C PRO A 145 -9.89 -1.54 -1.74
N LEU A 146 -9.53 -0.96 -0.61
CA LEU A 146 -9.22 0.44 -0.45
C LEU A 146 -7.72 0.65 -0.58
N HIS A 147 -7.35 1.89 -0.87
CA HIS A 147 -5.97 2.34 -0.98
C HIS A 147 -5.76 3.51 -0.04
N ILE A 148 -4.54 3.70 0.46
CA ILE A 148 -4.22 4.77 1.41
C ILE A 148 -2.93 5.46 1.00
N ILE A 149 -2.92 6.79 1.10
CA ILE A 149 -1.74 7.61 0.88
C ILE A 149 -1.52 8.49 2.10
N SER A 150 -0.33 8.39 2.67
CA SER A 150 0.12 9.21 3.79
C SER A 150 0.75 10.50 3.29
N LEU A 151 0.16 11.63 3.67
CA LEU A 151 0.60 12.98 3.32
C LEU A 151 1.26 13.68 4.51
N GLY A 152 2.32 14.42 4.22
CA GLY A 152 3.04 15.19 5.23
C GLY A 152 4.43 15.59 4.79
N ALA A 153 5.02 16.55 5.50
CA ALA A 153 6.38 16.99 5.24
C ALA A 153 7.42 15.86 5.44
N SER A 154 8.62 16.02 4.89
CA SER A 154 9.71 15.09 5.20
C SER A 154 10.00 15.07 6.70
N GLY A 155 10.29 13.89 7.25
CA GLY A 155 10.59 13.70 8.68
C GLY A 155 9.39 13.72 9.64
N THR A 156 8.14 13.72 9.15
CA THR A 156 6.94 13.68 10.02
C THR A 156 6.51 12.28 10.44
N GLY A 157 7.30 11.22 10.14
CA GLY A 157 6.97 9.85 10.53
C GLY A 157 6.01 9.10 9.59
N LYS A 158 5.83 9.56 8.34
CA LYS A 158 4.94 8.92 7.35
C LYS A 158 5.29 7.47 7.11
N THR A 159 6.56 7.23 6.77
CA THR A 159 7.09 5.90 6.51
C THR A 159 6.99 5.04 7.77
N TYR A 160 7.25 5.63 8.94
CA TYR A 160 7.16 4.92 10.22
C TYR A 160 5.74 4.40 10.52
N LEU A 161 4.69 5.21 10.33
CA LEU A 161 3.30 4.74 10.49
C LEU A 161 3.01 3.57 9.52
N GLN A 162 3.39 3.73 8.25
CA GLN A 162 3.17 2.70 7.23
C GLN A 162 3.91 1.39 7.54
N GLU A 163 5.19 1.46 7.91
CA GLU A 163 6.03 0.32 8.28
C GLU A 163 5.48 -0.38 9.54
N LYS A 164 5.14 0.37 10.58
CA LYS A 164 4.65 -0.22 11.84
C LYS A 164 3.30 -0.91 11.69
N VAL A 165 2.41 -0.35 10.87
CA VAL A 165 1.13 -1.01 10.59
C VAL A 165 1.31 -2.17 9.61
N SER A 166 2.28 -2.10 8.68
CA SER A 166 2.55 -3.20 7.74
C SER A 166 3.18 -4.42 8.42
N GLU A 167 3.94 -4.23 9.52
CA GLU A 167 4.43 -5.33 10.37
C GLU A 167 3.29 -6.24 10.87
N LEU A 168 2.07 -5.73 10.97
CA LEU A 168 0.88 -6.49 11.40
C LEU A 168 0.30 -7.41 10.32
N ILE A 169 0.79 -7.29 9.09
CA ILE A 169 0.36 -8.05 7.92
C ILE A 169 1.35 -9.19 7.63
N PRO A 170 0.88 -10.42 7.34
CA PRO A 170 1.77 -11.54 7.01
C PRO A 170 2.68 -11.25 5.81
N GLU A 171 3.95 -11.68 5.87
CA GLU A 171 4.97 -11.39 4.84
C GLU A 171 4.55 -11.84 3.43
N HIS A 172 3.94 -13.02 3.29
CA HIS A 172 3.45 -13.53 2.00
C HIS A 172 2.33 -12.67 1.40
N HIS A 173 1.64 -11.85 2.22
CA HIS A 173 0.62 -10.91 1.78
C HIS A 173 1.18 -9.51 1.48
N LYS A 174 2.50 -9.28 1.61
CA LYS A 174 3.12 -7.98 1.31
C LYS A 174 3.92 -8.02 0.00
N LEU A 175 4.11 -6.84 -0.57
CA LEU A 175 5.08 -6.52 -1.61
C LEU A 175 5.61 -5.12 -1.31
N GLU A 176 6.84 -5.05 -0.83
CA GLU A 176 7.53 -3.78 -0.52
C GLU A 176 8.35 -3.35 -1.73
N ILE A 177 8.08 -2.13 -2.21
CA ILE A 177 8.69 -1.58 -3.42
C ILE A 177 9.43 -0.29 -3.06
N THR A 178 10.76 -0.39 -3.03
CA THR A 178 11.64 0.78 -2.93
C THR A 178 11.90 1.39 -4.30
N ILE A 179 12.28 0.56 -5.29
CA ILE A 179 12.54 0.96 -6.67
C ILE A 179 12.08 -0.17 -7.59
N LEU A 180 11.21 0.13 -8.55
CA LEU A 180 10.77 -0.83 -9.56
C LEU A 180 10.69 -0.17 -10.94
N SER A 181 11.09 -0.90 -11.98
CA SER A 181 10.82 -0.46 -13.35
C SER A 181 9.33 -0.67 -13.67
N GLU A 182 8.74 0.22 -14.48
CA GLU A 182 7.35 0.09 -14.93
C GLU A 182 7.04 -1.31 -15.51
N ASN A 183 8.00 -1.87 -16.24
CA ASN A 183 7.84 -3.15 -16.91
C ASN A 183 7.81 -4.35 -15.96
N ALA A 184 8.41 -4.25 -14.78
CA ALA A 184 8.49 -5.36 -13.83
C ALA A 184 7.10 -5.84 -13.36
N PHE A 185 6.11 -4.95 -13.30
CA PHE A 185 4.74 -5.31 -12.94
C PHE A 185 4.11 -6.37 -13.86
N TYR A 186 4.49 -6.38 -15.15
CA TYR A 186 3.92 -7.32 -16.12
C TYR A 186 4.58 -8.69 -16.08
N TYR A 187 5.71 -8.84 -15.39
CA TYR A 187 6.44 -10.12 -15.29
C TYR A 187 6.13 -10.90 -14.01
N PHE A 188 5.32 -10.35 -13.10
CA PHE A 188 4.78 -11.12 -11.98
C PHE A 188 3.90 -12.27 -12.50
N GLY A 189 3.82 -13.36 -11.72
CA GLY A 189 2.87 -14.43 -12.02
C GLY A 189 1.42 -13.93 -12.04
N GLN A 190 0.54 -14.60 -12.79
CA GLN A 190 -0.83 -14.12 -13.02
C GLN A 190 -1.60 -13.79 -11.74
N GLN A 191 -1.47 -14.57 -10.68
CA GLN A 191 -2.15 -14.33 -9.39
C GLN A 191 -1.20 -13.83 -8.30
N GLU A 192 0.04 -13.49 -8.64
CA GLU A 192 1.07 -13.18 -7.65
C GLU A 192 0.80 -11.89 -6.88
N LEU A 193 0.10 -10.93 -7.47
CA LEU A 193 -0.31 -9.70 -6.80
C LEU A 193 -1.67 -9.81 -6.11
N LYS A 194 -2.41 -10.88 -6.33
CA LYS A 194 -3.77 -11.03 -5.78
C LYS A 194 -3.74 -11.00 -4.25
N ASN A 195 -4.59 -10.17 -3.67
CA ASN A 195 -4.71 -9.94 -2.23
C ASN A 195 -3.42 -9.46 -1.55
N LYS A 196 -2.47 -8.89 -2.31
CA LYS A 196 -1.25 -8.32 -1.74
C LYS A 196 -1.44 -6.85 -1.32
N LEU A 197 -0.79 -6.51 -0.22
CA LEU A 197 -0.51 -5.15 0.18
C LEU A 197 0.78 -4.69 -0.53
N VAL A 198 0.64 -3.76 -1.47
CA VAL A 198 1.75 -3.12 -2.17
C VAL A 198 2.13 -1.86 -1.41
N LEU A 199 3.35 -1.82 -0.89
CA LEU A 199 3.90 -0.72 -0.10
C LEU A 199 4.90 0.05 -0.93
N ILE A 200 4.68 1.35 -1.06
CA ILE A 200 5.59 2.28 -1.72
C ILE A 200 6.06 3.28 -0.68
N GLU A 201 7.35 3.26 -0.39
CA GLU A 201 7.93 4.15 0.63
C GLU A 201 7.85 5.60 0.20
N ASP A 202 8.27 5.89 -1.04
CA ASP A 202 8.22 7.25 -1.61
C ASP A 202 7.61 7.22 -3.02
N MET A 203 6.38 7.72 -3.14
CA MET A 203 5.72 7.85 -4.43
C MET A 203 6.36 8.93 -5.32
N ASP A 204 7.08 9.89 -4.74
CA ASP A 204 7.75 10.97 -5.47
C ASP A 204 8.88 10.42 -6.35
N GLY A 205 9.53 9.32 -5.94
CA GLY A 205 10.55 8.61 -6.71
C GLY A 205 10.00 7.53 -7.65
N ALA A 206 8.71 7.20 -7.56
CA ALA A 206 8.09 6.06 -8.25
C ALA A 206 7.12 6.47 -9.37
N GLU A 207 7.26 7.68 -9.94
CA GLU A 207 6.34 8.23 -10.94
C GLU A 207 6.07 7.28 -12.12
N ASN A 208 7.12 6.61 -12.62
CA ASN A 208 7.06 5.68 -13.74
C ASN A 208 6.19 4.43 -13.45
N VAL A 209 5.94 4.13 -12.19
CA VAL A 209 5.20 2.94 -11.74
C VAL A 209 3.72 3.22 -11.49
N LEU A 210 3.33 4.50 -11.45
CA LEU A 210 1.98 4.91 -11.11
C LEU A 210 0.93 4.49 -12.14
N TYR A 211 1.30 4.31 -13.41
CA TYR A 211 0.35 3.87 -14.43
C TYR A 211 -0.12 2.41 -14.21
N PRO A 212 0.76 1.39 -14.14
CA PRO A 212 0.36 0.02 -13.80
C PRO A 212 -0.45 -0.07 -12.50
N LEU A 213 -0.06 0.70 -11.48
CA LEU A 213 -0.78 0.73 -10.20
C LEU A 213 -2.20 1.26 -10.35
N ARG A 214 -2.43 2.37 -11.08
CA ARG A 214 -3.78 2.91 -11.34
C ARG A 214 -4.70 1.90 -12.01
N GLU A 215 -4.16 1.15 -12.95
CA GLU A 215 -4.90 0.09 -13.65
C GLU A 215 -5.22 -1.07 -12.70
N LEU A 216 -4.30 -1.47 -11.83
CA LEU A 216 -4.57 -2.46 -10.78
C LEU A 216 -5.61 -1.98 -9.76
N GLN A 217 -5.61 -0.70 -9.37
CA GLN A 217 -6.62 -0.12 -8.47
C GLN A 217 -8.01 -0.11 -9.13
N SER A 218 -8.10 0.30 -10.39
CA SER A 218 -9.38 0.55 -11.06
C SER A 218 -9.97 -0.71 -11.71
N LYS A 219 -9.14 -1.51 -12.39
CA LYS A 219 -9.56 -2.69 -13.18
C LYS A 219 -9.22 -4.01 -12.53
N LYS A 220 -8.44 -4.01 -11.44
CA LYS A 220 -7.99 -5.23 -10.73
C LYS A 220 -7.18 -6.18 -11.61
N ARG A 221 -6.66 -5.70 -12.74
CA ARG A 221 -5.80 -6.45 -13.66
C ARG A 221 -4.99 -5.52 -14.53
N ILE A 222 -3.82 -5.97 -14.93
CA ILE A 222 -2.99 -5.35 -15.97
C ILE A 222 -2.60 -6.41 -16.99
N SER A 223 -2.39 -5.98 -18.23
CA SER A 223 -1.90 -6.86 -19.28
C SER A 223 -0.96 -6.12 -20.21
N LYS A 224 0.09 -6.80 -20.64
CA LYS A 224 1.03 -6.29 -21.64
C LYS A 224 1.28 -7.35 -22.70
N THR A 225 1.15 -6.93 -23.94
CA THR A 225 1.40 -7.79 -25.09
C THR A 225 2.82 -7.54 -25.59
N ILE A 226 3.65 -8.58 -25.60
CA ILE A 226 5.05 -8.51 -26.05
C ILE A 226 5.32 -9.57 -27.13
N PRO A 227 6.12 -9.24 -28.15
CA PRO A 227 6.61 -10.22 -29.10
C PRO A 227 7.75 -11.03 -28.47
N ILE A 228 7.67 -12.36 -28.55
CA ILE A 228 8.72 -13.29 -28.15
C ILE A 228 9.11 -14.12 -29.36
N LYS A 229 10.42 -14.31 -29.55
CA LYS A 229 10.90 -15.24 -30.58
C LYS A 229 10.69 -16.67 -30.10
N ASP A 230 10.02 -17.47 -30.92
CA ASP A 230 9.96 -18.91 -30.68
C ASP A 230 11.33 -19.57 -30.98
N SER A 231 11.47 -20.84 -30.60
CA SER A 231 12.68 -21.63 -30.88
C SER A 231 12.99 -21.81 -32.36
N LYS A 232 12.08 -21.39 -33.26
CA LYS A 232 12.21 -21.45 -34.73
C LYS A 232 12.51 -20.07 -35.34
N GLY A 233 12.68 -19.02 -34.53
CA GLY A 233 12.99 -17.66 -34.97
C GLY A 233 11.78 -16.82 -35.39
N ASN A 234 10.56 -17.34 -35.31
CA ASN A 234 9.35 -16.58 -35.62
C ASN A 234 8.93 -15.71 -34.44
N LEU A 235 8.42 -14.51 -34.73
CA LEU A 235 7.86 -13.63 -33.71
C LEU A 235 6.45 -14.12 -33.33
N LYS A 236 6.33 -14.67 -32.12
CA LYS A 236 5.04 -15.00 -31.51
C LYS A 236 4.68 -13.95 -30.47
N THR A 237 3.50 -13.36 -30.63
CA THR A 237 2.97 -12.41 -29.66
C THR A 237 2.39 -13.15 -28.47
N ILE A 238 2.84 -12.82 -27.26
CA ILE A 238 2.24 -13.31 -26.00
C ILE A 238 1.65 -12.14 -25.21
N THR A 239 0.59 -12.41 -24.46
CA THR A 239 0.00 -11.43 -23.54
C THR A 239 0.29 -11.85 -22.12
N LEU A 240 1.15 -11.10 -21.45
CA LEU A 240 1.36 -11.18 -20.01
C LEU A 240 0.14 -10.60 -19.31
N LYS A 241 -0.43 -11.32 -18.35
CA LYS A 241 -1.58 -10.87 -17.55
C LYS A 241 -1.26 -11.03 -16.09
N VAL A 242 -1.56 -10.00 -15.30
CA VAL A 242 -1.43 -10.00 -13.85
C VAL A 242 -2.73 -9.51 -13.25
N GLU A 243 -3.24 -10.29 -12.31
CA GLU A 243 -4.50 -10.08 -11.62
C GLU A 243 -4.25 -9.56 -10.20
N GLY A 244 -5.08 -8.61 -9.81
CA GLY A 244 -5.29 -8.24 -8.42
C GLY A 244 -6.49 -9.01 -7.83
N PRO A 245 -7.22 -8.42 -6.87
CA PRO A 245 -7.10 -7.03 -6.44
C PRO A 245 -5.90 -6.81 -5.51
N ILE A 246 -5.42 -5.56 -5.41
CA ILE A 246 -4.32 -5.16 -4.51
C ILE A 246 -4.82 -4.13 -3.50
N CYS A 247 -4.18 -4.02 -2.34
CA CYS A 247 -4.23 -2.80 -1.53
C CYS A 247 -2.96 -2.00 -1.79
N LEU A 248 -3.08 -0.70 -2.04
CA LEU A 248 -1.94 0.17 -2.29
C LEU A 248 -1.77 1.10 -1.10
N ALA A 249 -0.56 1.14 -0.56
CA ALA A 249 -0.17 2.02 0.52
C ALA A 249 1.07 2.80 0.08
N GLY A 250 0.99 4.13 0.12
CA GLY A 250 2.08 5.00 -0.31
C GLY A 250 2.30 6.17 0.62
N THR A 251 3.50 6.74 0.59
CA THR A 251 3.75 8.06 1.20
C THR A 251 4.22 9.07 0.14
N THR A 252 3.82 10.33 0.30
CA THR A 252 4.27 11.43 -0.57
C THR A 252 4.34 12.73 0.20
N THR A 253 5.20 13.64 -0.27
CA THR A 253 5.27 15.02 0.23
C THR A 253 4.41 15.99 -0.58
N LYS A 254 3.86 15.56 -1.72
CA LYS A 254 3.19 16.42 -2.71
C LYS A 254 1.69 16.13 -2.80
N GLU A 255 0.89 16.96 -2.14
CA GLU A 255 -0.59 16.86 -2.20
C GLU A 255 -1.13 17.04 -3.63
N LYS A 256 -0.55 17.97 -4.42
CA LYS A 256 -1.08 18.36 -5.75
C LYS A 256 -0.54 17.53 -6.92
N LEU A 257 0.59 16.83 -6.78
CA LEU A 257 1.24 16.16 -7.92
C LEU A 257 0.50 14.88 -8.38
N TYR A 258 -0.47 14.40 -7.58
CA TYR A 258 -1.08 13.09 -7.76
C TYR A 258 -2.60 13.11 -7.73
N GLU A 259 -3.26 14.15 -8.26
CA GLU A 259 -4.73 14.29 -8.19
C GLU A 259 -5.47 13.01 -8.64
N ASP A 260 -4.98 12.32 -9.67
CA ASP A 260 -5.56 11.07 -10.13
C ASP A 260 -5.46 9.91 -9.11
N ASN A 261 -4.31 9.71 -8.47
CA ASN A 261 -4.10 8.64 -7.48
C ASN A 261 -4.70 8.99 -6.12
N ALA A 262 -4.59 10.26 -5.75
CA ALA A 262 -5.15 10.85 -4.54
C ALA A 262 -6.66 10.67 -4.48
N ASN A 263 -7.34 10.82 -5.63
CA ASN A 263 -8.78 10.58 -5.71
C ASN A 263 -9.17 9.09 -5.64
N ARG A 264 -8.26 8.16 -5.93
CA ARG A 264 -8.46 6.70 -5.84
C ARG A 264 -8.04 6.11 -4.49
N SER A 265 -7.59 6.96 -3.57
CA SER A 265 -7.08 6.56 -2.27
C SER A 265 -7.75 7.38 -1.15
N LEU A 266 -7.68 6.86 0.06
CA LEU A 266 -7.91 7.61 1.29
C LEU A 266 -6.64 8.39 1.61
N LEU A 267 -6.77 9.71 1.69
CA LEU A 267 -5.66 10.60 2.03
C LEU A 267 -5.66 10.81 3.53
N ILE A 268 -4.59 10.39 4.20
CA ILE A 268 -4.41 10.65 5.62
C ILE A 268 -3.31 11.69 5.83
N TYR A 269 -3.51 12.52 6.85
CA TYR A 269 -2.55 13.53 7.27
C TYR A 269 -2.04 13.14 8.64
N LEU A 270 -0.72 13.17 8.81
CA LEU A 270 -0.10 12.83 10.08
C LEU A 270 -0.19 13.98 11.07
N ASP A 271 -0.28 13.63 12.34
CA ASP A 271 -0.24 14.57 13.44
C ASP A 271 1.18 15.14 13.59
N SER A 272 1.33 16.43 13.29
CA SER A 272 2.60 17.15 13.46
C SER A 272 2.67 17.93 14.79
N SER A 273 1.72 17.72 15.69
CA SER A 273 1.60 18.41 16.97
C SER A 273 2.84 18.22 17.85
N LYS A 274 3.12 19.22 18.69
CA LYS A 274 4.23 19.19 19.65
C LYS A 274 4.06 18.04 20.65
N GLN A 275 2.82 17.77 21.08
CA GLN A 275 2.50 16.69 22.02
C GLN A 275 2.81 15.32 21.42
N HIS A 276 2.40 15.09 20.17
CA HIS A 276 2.69 13.83 19.47
C HIS A 276 4.19 13.59 19.31
N LYS A 277 4.94 14.62 18.88
CA LYS A 277 6.41 14.54 18.78
C LYS A 277 7.07 14.22 20.13
N GLU A 278 6.61 14.83 21.21
CA GLU A 278 7.13 14.56 22.56
C GLU A 278 6.82 13.13 23.00
N HIS A 279 5.64 12.58 22.68
CA HIS A 279 5.32 11.18 22.94
C HIS A 279 6.26 10.22 22.19
N ILE A 280 6.53 10.47 20.90
CA ILE A 280 7.48 9.68 20.11
C ILE A 280 8.89 9.75 20.72
N MET A 281 9.39 10.95 21.02
CA MET A 281 10.72 11.12 21.61
C MET A 281 10.84 10.46 22.99
N ASN A 282 9.78 10.50 23.80
CA ASN A 282 9.74 9.78 25.08
C ASN A 282 9.81 8.27 24.89
N TYR A 283 9.08 7.73 23.92
CA TYR A 283 9.12 6.32 23.60
C TYR A 283 10.51 5.88 23.10
N GLN A 284 11.12 6.63 22.17
CA GLN A 284 12.48 6.37 21.69
C GLN A 284 13.51 6.36 22.83
N ARG A 285 13.41 7.32 23.77
CA ARG A 285 14.24 7.36 24.98
C ARG A 285 14.01 6.12 25.88
N LYS A 286 12.77 5.70 26.10
CA LYS A 286 12.44 4.50 26.88
C LYS A 286 12.96 3.22 26.23
N LEU A 287 12.84 3.12 24.90
CA LEU A 287 13.33 1.99 24.12
C LEU A 287 14.86 1.90 24.22
N SER A 288 15.57 3.01 24.03
CA SER A 288 17.03 3.08 24.18
C SER A 288 17.49 2.78 25.61
N ALA A 289 16.69 3.16 26.61
CA ALA A 289 16.94 2.85 28.02
C ALA A 289 16.58 1.40 28.42
N GLY A 290 16.11 0.55 27.48
CA GLY A 290 15.73 -0.84 27.77
C GLY A 290 14.46 -0.98 28.64
N LYS A 291 13.66 0.08 28.77
CA LYS A 291 12.44 0.10 29.60
C LYS A 291 11.19 -0.42 28.88
N ILE A 292 11.32 -0.84 27.62
CA ILE A 292 10.24 -1.35 26.78
C ILE A 292 10.39 -2.86 26.61
N ALA A 293 9.30 -3.59 26.83
CA ALA A 293 9.24 -5.04 26.69
C ALA A 293 9.09 -5.46 25.22
N THR A 294 10.15 -5.32 24.42
CA THR A 294 10.16 -5.62 22.98
C THR A 294 9.70 -7.04 22.62
N LYS A 295 9.85 -8.01 23.53
CA LYS A 295 9.35 -9.38 23.37
C LYS A 295 7.81 -9.42 23.32
N GLN A 296 7.13 -8.64 24.14
CA GLN A 296 5.66 -8.58 24.17
C GLN A 296 5.13 -7.90 22.90
N GLU A 297 5.79 -6.83 22.45
CA GLU A 297 5.45 -6.14 21.20
C GLU A 297 5.53 -7.10 20.01
N LYS A 298 6.63 -7.85 19.89
CA LYS A 298 6.80 -8.87 18.84
C LYS A 298 5.76 -9.99 18.90
N GLN A 299 5.43 -10.48 20.10
CA GLN A 299 4.39 -11.50 20.27
C GLN A 299 3.03 -10.99 19.79
N LEU A 300 2.72 -9.72 20.08
CA LEU A 300 1.47 -9.11 19.65
C LEU A 300 1.45 -8.88 18.14
N ILE A 301 2.55 -8.45 17.52
CA ILE A 301 2.70 -8.36 16.06
C ILE A 301 2.43 -9.72 15.40
N GLU A 302 3.02 -10.80 15.91
CA GLU A 302 2.77 -12.14 15.40
C GLU A 302 1.31 -12.58 15.59
N PHE A 303 0.66 -12.17 16.68
CA PHE A 303 -0.76 -12.41 16.90
C PHE A 303 -1.64 -11.64 15.90
N PHE A 304 -1.27 -10.41 15.53
CA PHE A 304 -1.94 -9.67 14.46
C PHE A 304 -1.83 -10.37 13.10
N LYS A 305 -0.66 -10.91 12.77
CA LYS A 305 -0.45 -11.72 11.56
C LYS A 305 -1.34 -12.97 11.58
N ASP A 306 -1.46 -13.63 12.74
CA ASP A 306 -2.36 -14.78 12.92
C ASP A 306 -3.82 -14.39 12.65
N MET A 307 -4.29 -13.27 13.22
CA MET A 307 -5.64 -12.75 12.96
C MET A 307 -5.87 -12.46 11.48
N GLN A 308 -4.91 -11.84 10.80
CA GLN A 308 -4.99 -11.51 9.38
C GLN A 308 -5.05 -12.75 8.48
N THR A 309 -4.39 -13.84 8.87
CA THR A 309 -4.38 -15.09 8.09
C THR A 309 -5.70 -15.87 8.22
N ILE A 310 -6.42 -15.75 9.34
CA ILE A 310 -7.68 -16.48 9.52
C ILE A 310 -8.90 -15.79 8.91
N LEU A 311 -8.79 -14.53 8.48
CA LEU A 311 -9.90 -13.82 7.82
C LEU A 311 -10.25 -14.51 6.51
N LYS A 312 -11.54 -14.82 6.32
CA LYS A 312 -12.03 -15.48 5.12
C LYS A 312 -12.65 -14.45 4.17
N PRO A 313 -12.49 -14.61 2.85
CA PRO A 313 -13.28 -13.85 1.89
C PRO A 313 -14.77 -14.13 2.12
N VAL A 314 -15.54 -13.09 2.44
CA VAL A 314 -16.99 -13.14 2.64
C VAL A 314 -17.60 -11.89 2.04
N LYS A 315 -18.77 -12.03 1.42
CA LYS A 315 -19.49 -10.89 0.88
C LYS A 315 -20.12 -10.09 2.01
N VAL A 316 -20.11 -8.79 1.86
CA VAL A 316 -20.74 -7.86 2.80
C VAL A 316 -21.90 -7.19 2.09
N ARG A 317 -23.06 -7.14 2.74
CA ARG A 317 -24.21 -6.37 2.29
C ARG A 317 -24.46 -5.28 3.32
N ASN A 318 -24.56 -4.03 2.86
CA ASN A 318 -24.88 -2.91 3.71
C ASN A 318 -26.36 -2.53 3.53
N PRO A 319 -27.27 -2.97 4.42
CA PRO A 319 -28.70 -2.65 4.31
C PRO A 319 -28.99 -1.16 4.46
N PHE A 320 -28.03 -0.38 4.97
CA PHE A 320 -28.14 1.06 5.19
C PHE A 320 -27.55 1.89 4.05
N ALA A 321 -26.98 1.27 3.01
CA ALA A 321 -26.22 1.96 1.96
C ALA A 321 -26.99 3.10 1.27
N GLU A 322 -28.30 2.92 1.05
CA GLU A 322 -29.14 3.91 0.37
C GLU A 322 -29.39 5.18 1.19
N TYR A 323 -29.24 5.11 2.52
CA TYR A 323 -29.46 6.23 3.45
C TYR A 323 -28.18 6.98 3.79
N LEU A 324 -27.02 6.43 3.39
CA LEU A 324 -25.70 6.93 3.74
C LEU A 324 -25.24 8.02 2.77
N VAL A 325 -25.84 9.19 2.89
CA VAL A 325 -25.54 10.36 2.03
C VAL A 325 -24.36 11.15 2.60
N ILE A 326 -23.34 11.38 1.77
CA ILE A 326 -22.19 12.23 2.12
C ILE A 326 -22.54 13.74 2.04
N PRO A 327 -21.84 14.62 2.77
CA PRO A 327 -22.11 16.06 2.73
C PRO A 327 -21.90 16.66 1.32
N GLU A 328 -22.78 17.58 0.89
CA GLU A 328 -22.75 18.20 -0.45
C GLU A 328 -21.46 18.98 -0.76
N HIS A 329 -20.82 19.54 0.26
CA HIS A 329 -19.60 20.34 0.12
C HIS A 329 -18.33 19.51 -0.18
N VAL A 330 -18.41 18.18 -0.16
CA VAL A 330 -17.27 17.31 -0.43
C VAL A 330 -16.90 17.38 -1.91
N PHE A 331 -15.63 17.69 -2.21
CA PHE A 331 -15.14 17.65 -3.58
C PHE A 331 -15.15 16.20 -4.12
N LYS A 332 -15.54 16.06 -5.39
CA LYS A 332 -15.62 14.77 -6.11
C LYS A 332 -16.52 13.72 -5.40
N PRO A 333 -17.82 14.00 -5.22
CA PRO A 333 -18.72 13.20 -4.38
C PRO A 333 -18.83 11.73 -4.80
N LEU A 334 -18.78 11.41 -6.11
CA LEU A 334 -18.93 10.04 -6.61
C LEU A 334 -17.87 9.07 -6.05
N ARG A 335 -16.58 9.46 -6.09
CA ARG A 335 -15.50 8.62 -5.58
C ARG A 335 -15.51 8.57 -4.06
N THR A 336 -15.80 9.70 -3.42
CA THR A 336 -15.86 9.76 -1.96
C THR A 336 -16.99 8.90 -1.41
N ASN A 337 -18.16 8.86 -2.06
CA ASN A 337 -19.26 7.98 -1.70
C ASN A 337 -18.86 6.50 -1.80
N SER A 338 -18.22 6.11 -2.92
CA SER A 338 -17.72 4.74 -3.08
C SER A 338 -16.71 4.35 -2.00
N HIS A 339 -15.77 5.23 -1.65
CA HIS A 339 -14.81 4.97 -0.57
C HIS A 339 -15.50 4.88 0.80
N TYR A 340 -16.51 5.71 1.05
CA TYR A 340 -17.26 5.72 2.31
C TYR A 340 -17.98 4.38 2.53
N LEU A 341 -18.77 3.94 1.53
CA LEU A 341 -19.45 2.64 1.57
C LEU A 341 -18.46 1.47 1.68
N ALA A 342 -17.42 1.46 0.84
CA ALA A 342 -16.42 0.40 0.88
C ALA A 342 -15.66 0.33 2.21
N PHE A 343 -15.49 1.45 2.92
CA PHE A 343 -14.85 1.47 4.24
C PHE A 343 -15.76 0.92 5.33
N ILE A 344 -17.05 1.30 5.33
CA ILE A 344 -18.05 0.71 6.23
C ILE A 344 -18.08 -0.81 6.07
N GLU A 345 -18.18 -1.28 4.83
CA GLU A 345 -18.20 -2.71 4.55
C GLU A 345 -16.87 -3.41 4.91
N THR A 346 -15.74 -2.68 4.90
CA THR A 346 -14.46 -3.22 5.37
C THR A 346 -14.44 -3.41 6.88
N ILE A 347 -15.08 -2.50 7.63
CA ILE A 347 -15.28 -2.65 9.07
C ILE A 347 -16.17 -3.86 9.35
N THR A 348 -17.30 -4.00 8.64
CA THR A 348 -18.16 -5.18 8.75
C THR A 348 -17.40 -6.48 8.42
N PHE A 349 -16.58 -6.48 7.36
CA PHE A 349 -15.72 -7.61 6.99
C PHE A 349 -14.74 -8.00 8.10
N TYR A 350 -14.18 -7.03 8.81
CA TYR A 350 -13.29 -7.29 9.94
C TYR A 350 -14.06 -7.93 11.12
N HIS A 351 -15.32 -7.56 11.31
CA HIS A 351 -16.23 -8.16 12.29
C HIS A 351 -16.82 -9.52 11.86
N GLN A 352 -16.34 -10.18 10.79
CA GLN A 352 -16.94 -11.42 10.27
C GLN A 352 -17.14 -12.55 11.30
N TYR A 353 -16.35 -12.58 12.39
CA TYR A 353 -16.49 -13.56 13.47
C TYR A 353 -17.52 -13.17 14.56
N GLN A 354 -18.17 -12.02 14.41
CA GLN A 354 -19.23 -11.49 15.28
C GLN A 354 -20.58 -11.36 14.56
N ARG A 355 -20.61 -11.66 13.25
CA ARG A 355 -21.80 -11.52 12.41
C ARG A 355 -22.37 -12.91 12.11
N GLU A 356 -23.68 -12.96 11.99
CA GLU A 356 -24.36 -14.15 11.50
C GLU A 356 -24.14 -14.27 9.99
N LEU A 357 -23.98 -15.51 9.51
CA LEU A 357 -23.74 -15.78 8.10
C LEU A 357 -25.07 -16.08 7.44
N GLU A 358 -25.57 -15.12 6.67
CA GLU A 358 -26.82 -15.24 5.94
C GLU A 358 -26.58 -15.88 4.57
N THR A 359 -27.63 -16.46 3.98
CA THR A 359 -27.58 -17.05 2.65
C THR A 359 -28.77 -16.55 1.86
N ASP A 360 -28.48 -15.92 0.73
CA ASP A 360 -29.50 -15.44 -0.17
C ASP A 360 -30.24 -16.63 -0.81
N LEU A 361 -31.55 -16.71 -0.61
CA LEU A 361 -32.37 -17.81 -1.09
C LEU A 361 -32.45 -17.87 -2.63
N SER A 362 -32.23 -16.75 -3.32
CA SER A 362 -32.33 -16.67 -4.77
C SER A 362 -31.02 -17.04 -5.47
N THR A 363 -29.87 -16.68 -4.88
CA THR A 363 -28.55 -16.87 -5.49
C THR A 363 -27.69 -17.95 -4.81
N GLY A 364 -28.06 -18.37 -3.60
CA GLY A 364 -27.26 -19.27 -2.75
C GLY A 364 -26.00 -18.62 -2.17
N GLU A 365 -25.84 -17.31 -2.35
CA GLU A 365 -24.64 -16.57 -1.96
C GLU A 365 -24.63 -16.27 -0.46
N ARG A 366 -23.50 -16.52 0.20
CA ARG A 366 -23.32 -16.25 1.63
C ARG A 366 -22.80 -14.86 1.88
N TYR A 367 -23.42 -14.13 2.81
CA TYR A 367 -23.03 -12.78 3.15
C TYR A 367 -23.17 -12.49 4.65
N ILE A 368 -22.53 -11.41 5.09
CA ILE A 368 -22.73 -10.81 6.41
C ILE A 368 -23.27 -9.39 6.24
N GLU A 369 -24.02 -8.90 7.21
CA GLU A 369 -24.64 -7.58 7.16
C GLU A 369 -23.90 -6.52 7.98
N THR A 370 -23.90 -5.30 7.46
CA THR A 370 -23.41 -4.12 8.18
C THR A 370 -24.34 -3.77 9.34
N THR A 371 -23.73 -3.38 10.45
CA THR A 371 -24.42 -2.91 11.67
C THR A 371 -24.22 -1.41 11.87
N LEU A 372 -25.04 -0.80 12.73
CA LEU A 372 -24.91 0.63 13.07
C LEU A 372 -23.55 0.96 13.71
N GLU A 373 -22.99 0.04 14.50
CA GLU A 373 -21.65 0.20 15.11
C GLU A 373 -20.56 0.34 14.03
N ASP A 374 -20.68 -0.40 12.91
CA ASP A 374 -19.72 -0.31 11.81
C ASP A 374 -19.74 1.09 11.17
N ILE A 375 -20.94 1.69 11.03
CA ILE A 375 -21.14 3.04 10.49
C ILE A 375 -20.59 4.09 11.47
N GLU A 376 -20.81 3.93 12.77
CA GLU A 376 -20.27 4.82 13.80
C GLU A 376 -18.74 4.86 13.77
N TRP A 377 -18.09 3.69 13.68
CA TRP A 377 -16.64 3.61 13.52
C TRP A 377 -16.16 4.20 12.19
N ALA A 378 -16.89 3.98 11.10
CA ALA A 378 -16.56 4.58 9.82
C ALA A 378 -16.62 6.12 9.88
N ASN A 379 -17.70 6.66 10.44
CA ASN A 379 -17.89 8.10 10.61
C ASN A 379 -16.78 8.71 11.46
N LYS A 380 -16.42 8.06 12.57
CA LYS A 380 -15.32 8.49 13.43
C LYS A 380 -14.00 8.57 12.68
N LEU A 381 -13.63 7.51 11.97
CA LEU A 381 -12.32 7.38 11.32
C LEU A 381 -12.20 8.20 10.03
N LEU A 382 -13.29 8.35 9.26
CA LEU A 382 -13.27 9.08 7.99
C LEU A 382 -13.55 10.57 8.13
N LYS A 383 -13.99 11.05 9.30
CA LYS A 383 -14.36 12.46 9.52
C LYS A 383 -13.29 13.44 9.05
N ASP A 384 -12.04 13.23 9.46
CA ASP A 384 -10.94 14.13 9.11
C ASP A 384 -10.55 14.03 7.63
N ILE A 385 -10.74 12.86 7.01
CA ILE A 385 -10.52 12.65 5.57
C ILE A 385 -11.59 13.37 4.76
N LEU A 386 -12.86 13.24 5.13
CA LEU A 386 -13.97 13.94 4.49
C LEU A 386 -13.83 15.45 4.65
N LEU A 387 -13.39 15.91 5.83
CA LEU A 387 -13.09 17.31 6.08
C LEU A 387 -11.97 17.82 5.18
N ALA A 388 -10.87 17.10 5.05
CA ALA A 388 -9.80 17.49 4.14
C ALA A 388 -10.24 17.49 2.67
N LYS A 389 -11.16 16.58 2.28
CA LYS A 389 -11.74 16.55 0.93
C LYS A 389 -12.80 17.60 0.66
N ALA A 390 -13.32 18.27 1.69
CA ALA A 390 -14.25 19.40 1.54
C ALA A 390 -13.54 20.76 1.68
N ASP A 391 -12.29 20.75 2.13
CA ASP A 391 -11.50 21.95 2.35
C ASP A 391 -10.81 22.39 1.05
N GLU A 392 -10.97 23.67 0.70
CA GLU A 392 -10.30 24.28 -0.46
C GLU A 392 -8.79 24.49 -0.22
N LEU A 393 -8.39 24.59 1.05
CA LEU A 393 -7.01 24.85 1.42
C LEU A 393 -6.23 23.54 1.61
N PRO A 394 -5.00 23.45 1.05
CA PRO A 394 -4.05 22.41 1.43
C PRO A 394 -3.83 22.37 2.95
N ARG A 395 -3.57 21.19 3.50
CA ARG A 395 -3.53 21.01 4.96
C ARG A 395 -2.53 21.93 5.65
N ALA A 396 -1.35 22.10 5.06
CA ALA A 396 -0.31 22.98 5.59
C ALA A 396 -0.75 24.46 5.65
N VAL A 397 -1.55 24.92 4.68
CA VAL A 397 -2.08 26.29 4.62
C VAL A 397 -3.22 26.45 5.63
N ARG A 398 -4.09 25.44 5.75
CA ARG A 398 -5.15 25.39 6.76
C ARG A 398 -4.58 25.46 8.18
N ASP A 399 -3.57 24.63 8.49
CA ASP A 399 -2.92 24.62 9.80
C ASP A 399 -2.23 25.96 10.10
N PHE A 400 -1.63 26.60 9.09
CA PHE A 400 -1.05 27.94 9.21
C PHE A 400 -2.13 28.99 9.54
N LEU A 401 -3.26 28.99 8.83
CA LEU A 401 -4.37 29.92 9.08
C LEU A 401 -4.97 29.73 10.47
N GLU A 402 -5.20 28.50 10.92
CA GLU A 402 -5.75 28.23 12.25
C GLU A 402 -4.76 28.56 13.38
N ARG A 403 -3.44 28.46 13.12
CA ARG A 403 -2.42 28.95 14.05
C ARG A 403 -2.38 30.48 14.08
N LEU A 404 -2.51 31.14 12.92
CA LEU A 404 -2.58 32.59 12.77
C LEU A 404 -3.79 33.17 13.52
N LYS A 405 -4.99 32.63 13.32
CA LYS A 405 -6.20 33.06 14.03
C LYS A 405 -6.05 32.97 15.55
N ARG A 406 -5.50 31.85 16.05
CA ARG A 406 -5.22 31.68 17.49
C ARG A 406 -4.22 32.71 18.01
N TRP A 407 -3.14 32.95 17.28
CA TRP A 407 -2.15 33.95 17.67
C TRP A 407 -2.73 35.37 17.68
N MET A 408 -3.51 35.74 16.67
CA MET A 408 -4.17 37.04 16.60
C MET A 408 -5.12 37.25 17.77
N HIS A 409 -5.94 36.24 18.09
CA HIS A 409 -6.85 36.27 19.23
C HIS A 409 -6.09 36.39 20.56
N SER A 410 -5.05 35.58 20.79
CA SER A 410 -4.27 35.62 22.03
C SER A 410 -3.53 36.93 22.26
N ASN A 411 -3.18 37.65 21.18
CA ASN A 411 -2.49 38.94 21.25
C ASN A 411 -3.43 40.15 21.10
N GLY A 412 -4.74 39.93 20.95
CA GLY A 412 -5.71 41.00 20.73
C GLY A 412 -5.46 41.83 19.46
N LYS A 413 -4.87 41.22 18.42
CA LYS A 413 -4.50 41.90 17.18
C LYS A 413 -5.50 41.64 16.07
N GLU A 414 -5.95 42.69 15.39
CA GLU A 414 -6.78 42.58 14.17
C GLU A 414 -5.95 42.54 12.87
N ILE A 415 -4.72 43.05 12.93
CA ILE A 415 -3.81 43.17 11.80
C ILE A 415 -2.51 42.44 12.15
N PHE A 416 -1.89 41.80 11.16
CA PHE A 416 -0.58 41.17 11.30
C PHE A 416 0.35 41.52 10.13
N TYR A 417 1.66 41.45 10.39
CA TYR A 417 2.71 41.58 9.39
C TYR A 417 3.37 40.22 9.13
N SER A 418 3.74 39.96 7.87
CA SER A 418 4.36 38.69 7.47
C SER A 418 5.68 38.39 8.23
N LYS A 419 6.46 39.44 8.53
CA LYS A 419 7.73 39.33 9.27
C LYS A 419 7.52 38.83 10.70
N GLU A 420 6.52 39.37 11.40
CA GLU A 420 6.18 39.01 12.77
C GLU A 420 5.74 37.54 12.85
N ILE A 421 4.82 37.14 11.99
CA ILE A 421 4.35 35.74 11.95
C ILE A 421 5.47 34.77 11.61
N ARG A 422 6.39 35.15 10.72
CA ARG A 422 7.54 34.32 10.36
C ARG A 422 8.44 34.05 11.58
N GLU A 423 8.72 35.07 12.38
CA GLU A 423 9.59 34.99 13.56
C GLU A 423 8.92 34.18 14.67
N GLU A 424 7.66 34.46 14.95
CA GLU A 424 6.88 33.73 15.96
C GLU A 424 6.68 32.25 15.57
N PHE A 425 6.32 31.99 14.32
CA PHE A 425 6.01 30.62 13.88
C PHE A 425 7.25 29.81 13.55
N ARG A 426 8.42 30.47 13.45
CA ARG A 426 9.71 29.90 13.04
C ARG A 426 9.61 29.16 11.70
N ILE A 427 9.01 29.82 10.72
CA ILE A 427 8.86 29.29 9.35
C ILE A 427 9.79 30.00 8.38
N THR A 428 10.17 29.33 7.28
CA THR A 428 11.03 29.94 6.25
C THR A 428 10.29 31.07 5.54
N SER A 429 11.04 32.07 5.02
CA SER A 429 10.47 33.19 4.26
C SER A 429 9.68 32.72 3.04
N SER A 430 10.19 31.73 2.31
CA SER A 430 9.54 31.13 1.15
C SER A 430 8.20 30.48 1.50
N SER A 431 8.15 29.70 2.59
CA SER A 431 6.91 29.04 3.03
C SER A 431 5.88 30.05 3.52
N CYS A 432 6.29 31.04 4.33
CA CYS A 432 5.41 32.09 4.82
C CYS A 432 4.76 32.87 3.66
N ASN A 433 5.58 33.32 2.71
CA ASN A 433 5.10 34.06 1.54
C ASN A 433 4.15 33.21 0.69
N ARG A 434 4.46 31.92 0.49
CA ARG A 434 3.59 30.99 -0.24
C ARG A 434 2.22 30.86 0.45
N TYR A 435 2.19 30.64 1.77
CA TYR A 435 0.94 30.50 2.52
C TYR A 435 0.11 31.77 2.50
N ILE A 436 0.73 32.94 2.71
CA ILE A 436 0.04 34.24 2.62
C ILE A 436 -0.54 34.45 1.23
N LEU A 437 0.22 34.16 0.16
CA LEU A 437 -0.29 34.28 -1.21
C LEU A 437 -1.47 33.35 -1.49
N GLU A 438 -1.44 32.11 -0.99
CA GLU A 438 -2.54 31.15 -1.16
C GLU A 438 -3.79 31.59 -0.37
N LEU A 439 -3.63 32.15 0.82
CA LEU A 439 -4.73 32.71 1.60
C LEU A 439 -5.34 33.97 0.96
N LEU A 440 -4.51 34.83 0.36
CA LEU A 440 -4.99 36.01 -0.38
C LEU A 440 -5.79 35.59 -1.61
N ARG A 441 -5.27 34.64 -2.39
CA ARG A 441 -5.94 34.14 -3.62
C ARG A 441 -7.31 33.55 -3.34
N ASN A 442 -7.46 32.88 -2.20
CA ASN A 442 -8.73 32.26 -1.78
C ASN A 442 -9.58 33.16 -0.86
N ASN A 443 -9.25 34.46 -0.74
CA ASN A 443 -9.99 35.45 0.05
C ASN A 443 -10.16 35.11 1.55
N TYR A 444 -9.22 34.38 2.14
CA TYR A 444 -9.18 34.12 3.59
C TYR A 444 -8.57 35.29 4.36
N ILE A 445 -7.66 36.01 3.73
CA ILE A 445 -7.05 37.24 4.25
C ILE A 445 -7.13 38.35 3.20
N LYS A 446 -7.09 39.60 3.63
CA LYS A 446 -7.05 40.79 2.76
C LYS A 446 -5.92 41.72 3.18
N ILE A 447 -5.45 42.53 2.23
CA ILE A 447 -4.50 43.62 2.50
C ILE A 447 -5.32 44.84 2.91
N THR A 448 -5.07 45.40 4.11
CA THR A 448 -5.76 46.59 4.63
C THR A 448 -4.94 47.86 4.48
N GLY A 449 -3.64 47.74 4.30
CA GLY A 449 -2.71 48.87 4.25
C GLY A 449 -1.26 48.44 4.16
N GLY A 450 -0.37 49.35 4.54
CA GLY A 450 1.07 49.14 4.55
C GLY A 450 1.78 49.46 3.23
N ASN A 451 3.11 49.59 3.31
CA ASN A 451 3.96 49.94 2.18
C ASN A 451 5.08 48.91 2.04
N LYS A 452 5.19 48.32 0.84
CA LYS A 452 6.20 47.32 0.47
C LYS A 452 7.64 47.76 0.77
N TYR A 453 7.93 49.06 0.74
CA TYR A 453 9.27 49.64 0.90
C TYR A 453 9.59 50.16 2.31
N ARG A 454 8.64 50.12 3.28
CA ARG A 454 8.88 50.58 4.67
C ARG A 454 8.72 49.45 5.68
N GLN A 455 7.49 49.15 6.09
CA GLN A 455 7.18 48.23 7.18
C GLN A 455 6.56 46.90 6.69
N GLY A 456 6.25 46.79 5.39
CA GLY A 456 5.55 45.65 4.80
C GLY A 456 4.05 45.91 4.64
N PHE A 457 3.34 44.92 4.08
CA PHE A 457 1.87 44.96 3.97
C PHE A 457 1.21 44.56 5.27
N GLU A 458 0.06 45.18 5.54
CA GLU A 458 -0.83 44.88 6.65
C GLU A 458 -1.90 43.90 6.18
N TYR A 459 -2.01 42.77 6.88
CA TYR A 459 -2.96 41.72 6.56
C TYR A 459 -4.02 41.58 7.65
N GLN A 460 -5.27 41.35 7.24
CA GLN A 460 -6.40 41.06 8.12
C GLN A 460 -7.07 39.75 7.69
N VAL A 461 -7.48 38.92 8.65
CA VAL A 461 -8.27 37.71 8.39
C VAL A 461 -9.72 38.10 8.16
N VAL A 462 -10.30 37.64 7.04
CA VAL A 462 -11.68 37.97 6.64
C VAL A 462 -12.67 36.94 7.19
N LYS A 463 -12.34 35.65 7.04
CA LYS A 463 -13.17 34.53 7.47
C LYS A 463 -12.61 33.93 8.76
N LEU A 464 -13.26 34.19 9.90
CA LEU A 464 -12.80 33.70 11.21
C LEU A 464 -13.39 32.32 11.56
N ASN A 465 -14.68 32.10 11.24
CA ASN A 465 -15.45 30.92 11.68
C ASN A 465 -15.66 29.85 10.60
N GLU A 466 -15.17 30.05 9.37
CA GLU A 466 -15.46 29.19 8.22
C GLU A 466 -15.04 27.74 8.43
N TYR A 467 -13.92 27.50 9.12
CA TYR A 467 -13.46 26.14 9.38
C TYR A 467 -14.30 25.45 10.47
N LYS A 468 -14.84 26.21 11.43
CA LYS A 468 -15.78 25.68 12.43
C LYS A 468 -17.10 25.32 11.77
N GLU A 469 -17.61 26.18 10.89
CA GLU A 469 -18.81 25.94 10.09
C GLU A 469 -18.65 24.69 9.20
N LEU A 470 -17.52 24.57 8.48
CA LEU A 470 -17.23 23.40 7.66
C LEU A 470 -17.20 22.10 8.49
N LYS A 471 -16.53 22.12 9.65
CA LYS A 471 -16.51 20.99 10.59
C LYS A 471 -17.88 20.61 11.10
N GLN A 472 -18.70 21.61 11.41
CA GLN A 472 -20.05 21.41 11.89
C GLN A 472 -20.92 20.81 10.80
N ASN A 473 -20.89 21.35 9.58
CA ASN A 473 -21.68 20.84 8.46
C ASN A 473 -21.37 19.36 8.16
N ILE A 474 -20.09 18.97 8.16
CA ILE A 474 -19.71 17.57 7.93
C ILE A 474 -20.15 16.68 9.09
N LYS A 475 -19.96 17.14 10.34
CA LYS A 475 -20.41 16.38 11.51
C LYS A 475 -21.92 16.20 11.49
N THR A 476 -22.67 17.28 11.30
CA THR A 476 -24.12 17.28 11.23
C THR A 476 -24.62 16.34 10.16
N ALA A 477 -24.09 16.39 8.94
CA ALA A 477 -24.53 15.49 7.87
C ALA A 477 -24.30 14.00 8.18
N LEU A 478 -23.16 13.63 8.77
CA LEU A 478 -22.88 12.24 9.16
C LEU A 478 -23.75 11.78 10.35
N ASP A 479 -23.95 12.67 11.34
CA ASP A 479 -24.76 12.39 12.52
C ASP A 479 -26.25 12.30 12.17
N GLU A 480 -26.77 13.21 11.32
CA GLU A 480 -28.14 13.20 10.81
C GLU A 480 -28.43 11.94 9.99
N ALA A 481 -27.52 11.55 9.09
CA ALA A 481 -27.65 10.30 8.33
C ALA A 481 -27.77 9.10 9.28
N LEU A 482 -26.90 9.02 10.29
CA LEU A 482 -26.93 7.95 11.28
C LEU A 482 -28.20 7.98 12.15
N GLU A 483 -28.65 9.15 12.59
CA GLU A 483 -29.88 9.30 13.37
C GLU A 483 -31.12 8.92 12.56
N ASN A 484 -31.17 9.29 11.29
CA ASN A 484 -32.27 8.92 10.40
C ASN A 484 -32.34 7.39 10.22
N ILE A 485 -31.20 6.74 10.04
CA ILE A 485 -31.12 5.28 9.99
C ILE A 485 -31.61 4.68 11.32
N LYS A 486 -31.15 5.20 12.47
CA LYS A 486 -31.60 4.73 13.80
C LYS A 486 -33.12 4.85 13.98
N LYS A 487 -33.71 5.97 13.56
CA LYS A 487 -35.18 6.18 13.60
C LYS A 487 -35.92 5.20 12.72
N GLN A 488 -35.40 4.89 11.52
CA GLN A 488 -36.02 3.93 10.62
C GLN A 488 -35.89 2.49 11.12
N CYS A 489 -34.76 2.09 11.71
CA CYS A 489 -34.61 0.78 12.34
C CYS A 489 -35.64 0.50 13.44
N LEU A 490 -36.10 1.52 14.15
CA LEU A 490 -37.18 1.40 15.15
C LEU A 490 -38.56 1.20 14.52
N SER A 491 -38.71 1.45 13.21
CA SER A 491 -39.98 1.41 12.47
C SER A 491 -40.14 0.25 11.48
N ILE A 492 -39.10 -0.58 11.27
CA ILE A 492 -39.14 -1.70 10.32
C ILE A 492 -39.54 -2.99 11.06
N PRO A 493 -40.66 -3.65 10.69
CA PRO A 493 -40.99 -4.97 11.21
C PRO A 493 -39.96 -5.99 10.72
N THR A 494 -39.47 -6.82 11.63
CA THR A 494 -38.43 -7.82 11.41
C THR A 494 -38.88 -8.81 10.33
N VAL A 495 -38.35 -8.70 9.11
CA VAL A 495 -38.61 -9.69 8.07
C VAL A 495 -37.87 -10.97 8.47
N SER A 496 -38.63 -12.03 8.74
CA SER A 496 -38.10 -13.32 9.16
C SER A 496 -37.33 -13.98 8.02
N GLN A 497 -36.00 -13.91 8.05
CA GLN A 497 -35.15 -14.83 7.33
C GLN A 497 -34.60 -15.89 8.31
N ASN A 498 -34.48 -17.12 7.83
CA ASN A 498 -34.03 -18.25 8.65
C ASN A 498 -32.59 -18.02 9.14
N ARG A 499 -32.44 -17.87 10.45
CA ARG A 499 -31.17 -17.61 11.15
C ARG A 499 -30.24 -18.81 11.04
N ASN A 500 -29.16 -18.67 10.29
CA ASN A 500 -28.03 -19.60 10.33
C ASN A 500 -26.93 -18.99 11.20
N GLY A 501 -26.53 -19.72 12.25
CA GLY A 501 -25.63 -19.20 13.29
C GLY A 501 -24.25 -18.72 12.80
N ILE A 502 -23.54 -18.06 13.71
CA ILE A 502 -22.19 -17.48 13.53
C ILE A 502 -21.26 -18.43 12.75
N LEU A 503 -20.43 -17.85 11.86
CA LEU A 503 -19.38 -18.52 11.06
C LEU A 503 -18.71 -19.69 11.84
N LYS A 504 -19.20 -20.92 11.61
CA LYS A 504 -18.77 -22.10 12.38
C LYS A 504 -17.34 -22.51 12.03
N LEU A 505 -16.66 -23.01 13.07
CA LEU A 505 -15.35 -23.67 13.05
C LEU A 505 -15.38 -24.90 12.13
N ASN A 506 -15.05 -24.75 10.85
CA ASN A 506 -14.78 -25.92 10.02
C ASN A 506 -13.45 -26.54 10.48
N GLY A 507 -13.55 -27.62 11.24
CA GLY A 507 -12.45 -28.52 11.52
C GLY A 507 -11.90 -29.10 10.21
N ALA A 508 -10.58 -29.28 10.18
CA ALA A 508 -9.88 -29.94 9.09
C ALA A 508 -10.56 -31.28 8.76
N SER A 509 -11.08 -31.41 7.55
CA SER A 509 -11.50 -32.70 7.01
C SER A 509 -10.25 -33.55 6.85
N ALA A 510 -10.09 -34.52 7.75
CA ALA A 510 -9.16 -35.62 7.55
C ALA A 510 -9.54 -36.34 6.25
N LEU A 511 -8.61 -36.35 5.30
CA LEU A 511 -8.69 -37.21 4.12
C LEU A 511 -8.74 -38.66 4.62
N SER A 512 -9.88 -39.31 4.41
CA SER A 512 -10.02 -40.76 4.59
C SER A 512 -9.12 -41.46 3.58
N ALA A 513 -8.22 -42.30 4.07
CA ALA A 513 -7.47 -43.24 3.25
C ALA A 513 -8.45 -44.14 2.49
N VAL A 514 -8.40 -44.09 1.17
CA VAL A 514 -9.07 -45.09 0.32
C VAL A 514 -8.09 -46.23 0.13
N SER A 515 -8.37 -47.32 0.82
CA SER A 515 -7.83 -48.64 0.53
C SER A 515 -8.66 -49.29 -0.58
N GLN A 516 -8.10 -49.41 -1.78
CA GLN A 516 -8.06 -50.62 -2.63
C GLN A 516 -7.32 -50.29 -3.93
#